data_AF-A0AAV8ZPJ0-F1
#
_entry.id   AF-A0AAV8ZPJ0-F1
#
_cell.length_a   1.000
_cell.length_b   1.000
_cell.length_c   1.000
_cell.angle_alpha   90.00
_cell.angle_beta   90.00
_cell.angle_gamma   90.00
#
_symmetry.space_group_name_H-M   'P 1'
#
loop_
_entity.id
_entity.type
_entity.pdbx_description
1 polymer ?
#
loop_
_entity_poly.entity_id
_entity_poly.type
_entity_poly.pdbx_seq_one_letter_code
_entity_poly.pdbx_strand_id
1 'polypeptide(L)'
;MSVSLTEEKETKILKLIQSFLTMEVCTIRHFARLIGLLLSACPATKYGWLYTKNLEREKVAALLRNHQNFNAKMVISKLVKQELVWWENTIPQARNNIRRDTFHLEIFTDASRIGWGAIYKNQKANGWWTPEEQKHHINYLEMLSVLYALNKKVSFGTFNTYRSALALITGCEIERSPNIRRYLKDIFRLRPPTRKYQSTWDPQVVLTYLEPKYPNENLSLLELSKKTITLLALASGQRLQTLAR
;
A
#
# COMPACT_ATOMS: atom_id res chain seq x y z
N MET A 1 -14.55 -12.63 -2.48
CA MET A 1 -14.91 -13.30 -1.21
C MET A 1 -14.48 -12.38 -0.09
N SER A 2 -15.36 -12.11 0.88
CA SER A 2 -15.11 -11.18 1.98
C SER A 2 -15.31 -11.90 3.31
N VAL A 3 -14.52 -11.55 4.31
CA VAL A 3 -14.70 -12.00 5.69
C VAL A 3 -15.44 -10.89 6.44
N SER A 4 -16.56 -11.25 7.08
CA SER A 4 -17.35 -10.38 7.94
C SER A 4 -17.50 -11.02 9.32
N LEU A 5 -17.91 -10.22 10.31
CA LEU A 5 -18.24 -10.73 11.62
C LEU A 5 -19.67 -11.31 11.62
N THR A 6 -19.98 -12.12 12.63
CA THR A 6 -21.35 -12.54 12.92
C THR A 6 -22.03 -11.49 13.79
N GLU A 7 -23.32 -11.27 13.61
CA GLU A 7 -24.09 -10.27 14.39
C GLU A 7 -23.93 -10.47 15.92
N GLU A 8 -23.89 -11.73 16.37
CA GLU A 8 -23.63 -12.08 17.78
C GLU A 8 -22.27 -11.57 18.28
N LYS A 9 -21.22 -11.67 17.45
CA LYS A 9 -19.88 -11.20 17.81
C LYS A 9 -19.82 -9.67 17.78
N GLU A 10 -20.44 -9.03 16.79
CA GLU A 10 -20.51 -7.58 16.69
C GLU A 10 -21.18 -6.97 17.92
N THR A 11 -22.37 -7.46 18.28
CA THR A 11 -23.12 -7.00 19.45
C THR A 11 -22.33 -7.22 20.75
N LYS A 12 -21.63 -8.36 20.89
CA LYS A 12 -20.77 -8.64 22.05
C LYS A 12 -19.59 -7.68 22.15
N ILE A 13 -18.96 -7.36 21.02
CA ILE A 13 -17.84 -6.40 20.95
C ILE A 13 -18.33 -4.99 21.30
N LEU A 14 -19.42 -4.53 20.68
CA LEU A 14 -19.98 -3.20 20.91
C LEU A 14 -20.39 -2.98 22.37
N LYS A 15 -21.11 -3.96 22.96
CA LYS A 15 -21.48 -3.91 24.38
C LYS A 15 -20.26 -3.78 25.30
N LEU A 16 -19.17 -4.50 24.98
CA LEU A 16 -17.94 -4.43 25.76
C LEU A 16 -17.22 -3.10 25.55
N ILE A 17 -17.12 -2.59 24.32
CA ILE A 17 -16.50 -1.29 24.04
C ILE A 17 -17.24 -0.18 24.80
N GLN A 18 -18.57 -0.15 24.75
CA GLN A 18 -19.39 0.86 25.42
C GLN A 18 -19.20 0.86 26.93
N SER A 19 -19.02 -0.31 27.56
CA SER A 19 -18.72 -0.37 28.99
C SER A 19 -17.33 0.20 29.30
N PHE A 20 -16.33 -0.02 28.45
CA PHE A 20 -14.99 0.54 28.65
C PHE A 20 -14.89 2.05 28.35
N LEU A 21 -15.77 2.60 27.51
CA LEU A 21 -15.82 4.04 27.23
C LEU A 21 -16.27 4.85 28.46
N THR A 22 -17.22 4.31 29.24
CA THR A 22 -17.74 4.94 30.46
C THR A 22 -16.85 4.71 31.67
N MET A 23 -16.12 3.60 31.73
CA MET A 23 -15.18 3.32 32.82
C MET A 23 -13.93 4.21 32.77
N GLU A 24 -13.39 4.52 33.95
CA GLU A 24 -12.08 5.17 34.09
C GLU A 24 -11.00 4.19 34.56
N VAL A 25 -11.40 3.17 35.33
CA VAL A 25 -10.51 2.19 35.93
C VAL A 25 -11.05 0.79 35.68
N CYS A 26 -10.19 -0.13 35.28
CA CYS A 26 -10.55 -1.54 35.09
C CYS A 26 -9.44 -2.46 35.62
N THR A 27 -9.72 -3.75 35.77
CA THR A 27 -8.65 -4.72 36.05
C THR A 27 -7.91 -5.04 34.76
N ILE A 28 -6.61 -5.29 34.85
CA ILE A 28 -5.79 -5.65 33.69
C ILE A 28 -6.33 -6.92 33.01
N ARG A 29 -6.84 -7.89 33.80
CA ARG A 29 -7.52 -9.08 33.28
C ARG A 29 -8.75 -8.74 32.43
N HIS A 30 -9.57 -7.79 32.88
CA HIS A 30 -10.75 -7.38 32.12
C HIS A 30 -10.35 -6.68 30.83
N PHE A 31 -9.33 -5.82 30.87
CA PHE A 31 -8.77 -5.17 29.68
C PHE A 31 -8.16 -6.17 28.69
N ALA A 32 -7.46 -7.20 29.18
CA ALA A 32 -6.94 -8.27 28.35
C ALA A 32 -8.05 -9.08 27.64
N ARG A 33 -9.21 -9.27 28.28
CA ARG A 33 -10.38 -9.91 27.64
C ARG A 33 -10.92 -9.06 26.49
N LEU A 34 -11.00 -7.75 26.66
CA LEU A 34 -11.37 -6.81 25.59
C LEU A 34 -10.39 -6.93 24.42
N ILE A 35 -9.09 -6.87 24.67
CA ILE A 35 -8.08 -7.00 23.62
C ILE A 35 -8.22 -8.34 22.89
N GLY A 36 -8.35 -9.46 23.61
CA GLY A 36 -8.54 -10.78 23.00
C GLY A 36 -9.78 -10.85 22.10
N LEU A 37 -10.87 -10.20 22.50
CA LEU A 37 -12.08 -10.12 21.69
C LEU A 37 -11.87 -9.28 20.42
N LEU A 38 -11.21 -8.12 20.52
CA LEU A 38 -10.86 -7.27 19.36
C LEU A 38 -9.91 -7.99 18.39
N LEU A 39 -8.92 -8.71 18.91
CA LEU A 39 -7.99 -9.52 18.10
C LEU A 39 -8.73 -10.60 17.30
N SER A 40 -9.75 -11.23 17.90
CA SER A 40 -10.59 -12.21 17.19
C SER A 40 -11.39 -11.60 16.02
N ALA A 41 -11.62 -10.28 16.05
CA ALA A 41 -12.34 -9.53 15.02
C ALA A 41 -11.43 -8.90 13.95
N CYS A 42 -10.11 -8.88 14.18
CA CYS A 42 -9.14 -8.28 13.26
C CYS A 42 -9.12 -8.88 11.84
N PRO A 43 -9.39 -10.19 11.60
CA PRO A 43 -9.46 -10.72 10.24
C PRO A 43 -10.56 -10.07 9.38
N ALA A 44 -11.69 -9.74 9.99
CA ALA A 44 -12.84 -9.10 9.34
C ALA A 44 -12.76 -7.56 9.35
N THR A 45 -11.96 -6.98 10.24
CA THR A 45 -11.87 -5.53 10.43
C THR A 45 -10.64 -4.97 9.73
N LYS A 46 -10.84 -4.19 8.67
CA LYS A 46 -9.74 -3.53 7.96
C LYS A 46 -8.99 -2.60 8.92
N TYR A 47 -7.66 -2.77 9.01
CA TYR A 47 -6.77 -2.06 9.95
C TYR A 47 -6.95 -2.39 11.44
N GLY A 48 -7.77 -3.38 11.82
CA GLY A 48 -8.02 -3.72 13.24
C GLY A 48 -6.72 -3.90 14.04
N TRP A 49 -5.76 -4.66 13.50
CA TRP A 49 -4.46 -4.88 14.13
C TRP A 49 -3.70 -3.61 14.51
N LEU A 50 -3.81 -2.52 13.72
CA LEU A 50 -3.15 -1.26 14.00
C LEU A 50 -3.75 -0.63 15.27
N TYR A 51 -5.08 -0.52 15.30
CA TYR A 51 -5.82 0.10 16.39
C TYR A 51 -5.78 -0.74 17.68
N THR A 52 -5.45 -2.05 17.62
CA THR A 52 -5.22 -2.85 18.84
C THR A 52 -3.81 -2.69 19.43
N LYS A 53 -2.82 -2.19 18.68
CA LYS A 53 -1.42 -2.13 19.18
C LYS A 53 -1.26 -1.20 20.36
N ASN A 54 -1.96 -0.06 20.37
CA ASN A 54 -1.88 0.88 21.48
C ASN A 54 -2.49 0.29 22.76
N LEU A 55 -3.57 -0.47 22.66
CA LEU A 55 -4.17 -1.18 23.80
C LEU A 55 -3.20 -2.23 24.35
N GLU A 56 -2.56 -3.02 23.48
CA GLU A 56 -1.55 -4.01 23.91
C GLU A 56 -0.38 -3.36 24.65
N ARG A 57 0.11 -2.21 24.15
CA ARG A 57 1.18 -1.45 24.82
C ARG A 57 0.77 -0.99 26.21
N GLU A 58 -0.44 -0.47 26.38
CA GLU A 58 -0.92 -0.04 27.70
C GLU A 58 -1.11 -1.20 28.66
N LYS A 59 -1.65 -2.34 28.19
CA LYS A 59 -1.73 -3.56 29.00
C LYS A 59 -0.34 -3.98 29.49
N VAL A 60 0.65 -4.04 28.60
CA VAL A 60 2.02 -4.44 28.95
C VAL A 60 2.63 -3.45 29.94
N ALA A 61 2.48 -2.14 29.73
CA ALA A 61 2.96 -1.12 30.66
C ALA A 61 2.30 -1.25 32.04
N ALA A 62 0.99 -1.50 32.09
CA ALA A 62 0.27 -1.72 33.34
C ALA A 62 0.72 -3.00 34.07
N LEU A 63 0.98 -4.10 33.35
CA LEU A 63 1.53 -5.33 33.92
C LEU A 63 2.93 -5.11 34.49
N LEU A 64 3.80 -4.39 33.78
CA LEU A 64 5.16 -4.10 34.25
C LEU A 64 5.14 -3.28 35.56
N ARG A 65 4.23 -2.30 35.67
CA ARG A 65 4.07 -1.48 36.89
C ARG A 65 3.49 -2.27 38.07
N ASN A 66 2.71 -3.30 37.81
CA ASN A 66 2.02 -4.09 38.84
C ASN A 66 2.63 -5.49 39.03
N HIS A 67 3.92 -5.68 38.72
CA HIS A 67 4.62 -6.96 38.87
C HIS A 67 3.89 -8.16 38.24
N GLN A 68 3.38 -7.97 37.02
CA GLN A 68 2.64 -8.96 36.23
C GLN A 68 1.31 -9.42 36.87
N ASN A 69 0.78 -8.70 37.86
CA ASN A 69 -0.48 -9.03 38.50
C ASN A 69 -1.69 -8.63 37.64
N PHE A 70 -2.33 -9.60 37.00
CA PHE A 70 -3.54 -9.38 36.19
C PHE A 70 -4.77 -8.91 36.99
N ASN A 71 -4.80 -9.13 38.30
CA ASN A 71 -5.89 -8.66 39.16
C ASN A 71 -5.71 -7.19 39.58
N ALA A 72 -4.55 -6.59 39.32
CA ALA A 72 -4.32 -5.18 39.59
C ALA A 72 -5.22 -4.29 38.72
N LYS A 73 -5.48 -3.09 39.22
CA LYS A 73 -6.26 -2.06 38.52
C LYS A 73 -5.36 -1.23 37.61
N MET A 74 -5.90 -0.80 36.47
CA MET A 74 -5.26 0.14 35.55
C MET A 74 -6.26 1.23 35.14
N VAL A 75 -5.72 2.43 34.91
CA VAL A 75 -6.48 3.57 34.39
C VAL A 75 -6.57 3.46 32.87
N ILE A 76 -7.74 3.73 32.31
CA ILE A 76 -7.97 3.75 30.87
C ILE A 76 -7.58 5.14 30.35
N SER A 77 -6.53 5.21 29.53
CA SER A 77 -6.06 6.48 29.00
C SER A 77 -7.02 7.07 27.97
N LYS A 78 -6.90 8.38 27.73
CA LYS A 78 -7.63 9.06 26.65
C LYS A 78 -7.29 8.48 25.27
N LEU A 79 -6.04 8.04 25.07
CA LEU A 79 -5.61 7.41 23.82
C LEU A 79 -6.38 6.10 23.60
N VAL A 80 -6.48 5.24 24.62
CA VAL A 80 -7.26 4.00 24.51
C VAL A 80 -8.73 4.30 24.22
N LYS A 81 -9.32 5.31 24.85
CA LYS A 81 -10.71 5.70 24.54
C LYS A 81 -10.88 6.13 23.08
N GLN A 82 -9.92 6.87 22.50
CA GLN A 82 -9.94 7.23 21.08
C GLN A 82 -9.88 6.00 20.17
N GLU A 83 -9.02 5.03 20.46
CA GLU A 83 -8.94 3.76 19.72
C GLU A 83 -10.26 2.98 19.83
N LEU A 84 -10.89 2.95 21.00
CA LEU A 84 -12.16 2.28 21.23
C LEU A 84 -13.33 2.94 20.47
N VAL A 85 -13.35 4.27 20.37
CA VAL A 85 -14.32 4.99 19.52
C VAL A 85 -14.14 4.64 18.04
N TRP A 86 -12.89 4.48 17.58
CA TRP A 86 -12.64 4.00 16.22
C TRP A 86 -13.20 2.59 16.01
N TRP A 87 -13.00 1.68 16.97
CA TRP A 87 -13.56 0.34 16.92
C TRP A 87 -15.09 0.35 16.92
N GLU A 88 -15.74 1.17 17.76
CA GLU A 88 -17.20 1.30 17.80
C GLU A 88 -17.78 1.71 16.44
N ASN A 89 -17.17 2.67 15.76
CA ASN A 89 -17.61 3.14 14.45
C ASN A 89 -17.31 2.14 13.31
N THR A 90 -16.26 1.32 13.46
CA THR A 90 -15.79 0.43 12.38
C THR A 90 -16.43 -0.96 12.43
N ILE A 91 -16.77 -1.48 13.62
CA ILE A 91 -17.33 -2.83 13.80
C ILE A 91 -18.61 -3.08 12.99
N PRO A 92 -19.62 -2.18 12.96
CA PRO A 92 -20.85 -2.41 12.18
C PRO A 92 -20.63 -2.54 10.68
N GLN A 93 -19.50 -2.02 10.18
CA GLN A 93 -19.11 -2.04 8.77
C GLN A 93 -17.93 -2.98 8.53
N ALA A 94 -17.60 -3.85 9.49
CA ALA A 94 -16.41 -4.69 9.46
C ALA A 94 -16.52 -5.76 8.36
N ARG A 95 -16.02 -5.40 7.19
CA ARG A 95 -15.90 -6.29 6.04
C ARG A 95 -14.53 -6.16 5.42
N ASN A 96 -13.79 -7.26 5.40
CA ASN A 96 -12.47 -7.30 4.79
C ASN A 96 -12.49 -8.20 3.55
N ASN A 97 -12.16 -7.63 2.40
CA ASN A 97 -12.08 -8.39 1.16
C ASN A 97 -10.81 -9.25 1.16
N ILE A 98 -10.97 -10.54 0.90
CA ILE A 98 -9.83 -11.42 0.66
C ILE A 98 -9.18 -10.94 -0.65
N ARG A 99 -7.93 -10.49 -0.55
CA ARG A 99 -7.15 -10.02 -1.71
C ARG A 99 -7.00 -11.18 -2.69
N ARG A 100 -7.48 -10.99 -3.92
CA ARG A 100 -7.31 -11.91 -5.06
C ARG A 100 -6.57 -11.23 -6.21
N ASP A 101 -5.89 -10.13 -5.90
CA ASP A 101 -5.23 -9.31 -6.91
C ASP A 101 -4.14 -10.13 -7.60
N THR A 102 -4.14 -10.12 -8.93
CA THR A 102 -3.06 -10.68 -9.73
C THR A 102 -1.92 -9.68 -9.76
N PHE A 103 -0.89 -9.95 -8.96
CA PHE A 103 0.30 -9.10 -8.94
C PHE A 103 1.08 -9.28 -10.24
N HIS A 104 1.24 -8.19 -11.00
CA HIS A 104 2.06 -8.19 -12.21
C HIS A 104 3.57 -8.27 -11.90
N LEU A 105 3.95 -7.91 -10.67
CA LEU A 105 5.31 -7.83 -10.18
C LEU A 105 5.34 -8.32 -8.72
N GLU A 106 6.20 -9.29 -8.43
CA GLU A 106 6.43 -9.78 -7.06
C GLU A 106 7.92 -9.66 -6.74
N ILE A 107 8.23 -8.92 -5.67
CA ILE A 107 9.59 -8.72 -5.18
C ILE A 107 9.63 -9.23 -3.75
N PHE A 108 10.52 -10.17 -3.49
CA PHE A 108 10.82 -10.64 -2.15
C PHE A 108 12.00 -9.85 -1.63
N THR A 109 11.95 -9.40 -0.39
CA THR A 109 13.03 -8.68 0.27
C THR A 109 13.32 -9.29 1.62
N ASP A 110 14.59 -9.32 1.98
CA ASP A 110 15.06 -9.76 3.27
C ASP A 110 16.07 -8.75 3.82
N ALA A 111 16.08 -8.58 5.14
CA ALA A 111 16.95 -7.65 5.84
C ALA A 111 17.55 -8.33 7.06
N SER A 112 18.87 -8.24 7.18
CA SER A 112 19.62 -8.68 8.35
C SER A 112 20.24 -7.47 9.05
N ARG A 113 21.00 -7.70 10.14
CA ARG A 113 21.79 -6.63 10.75
C ARG A 113 23.04 -6.24 9.96
N ILE A 114 23.43 -7.02 8.95
CA ILE A 114 24.69 -6.85 8.22
C ILE A 114 24.43 -6.31 6.80
N GLY A 115 23.36 -6.77 6.18
CA GLY A 115 22.97 -6.34 4.83
C GLY A 115 21.55 -6.71 4.47
N TRP A 116 21.21 -6.48 3.21
CA TRP A 116 19.91 -6.77 2.63
C TRP A 116 20.01 -7.60 1.36
N GLY A 117 18.90 -8.27 1.06
CA GLY A 117 18.68 -9.01 -0.16
C GLY A 117 17.32 -8.73 -0.74
N ALA A 118 17.20 -8.88 -2.05
CA ALA A 118 15.96 -8.81 -2.78
C ALA A 118 15.99 -9.76 -3.99
N ILE A 119 14.85 -10.38 -4.27
CA ILE A 119 14.67 -11.29 -5.39
C ILE A 119 13.45 -10.86 -6.18
N TYR A 120 13.65 -10.72 -7.49
CA TYR A 120 12.57 -10.52 -8.46
C TYR A 120 12.71 -11.58 -9.55
N LYS A 121 11.76 -12.52 -9.62
CA LYS A 121 11.86 -13.71 -10.49
C LYS A 121 13.21 -14.41 -10.27
N ASN A 122 14.11 -14.39 -11.26
CA ASN A 122 15.45 -14.98 -11.19
C ASN A 122 16.58 -13.97 -10.95
N GLN A 123 16.25 -12.68 -10.80
CA GLN A 123 17.25 -11.63 -10.56
C GLN A 123 17.36 -11.34 -9.08
N LYS A 124 18.60 -11.38 -8.57
CA LYS A 124 18.93 -11.08 -7.17
C LYS A 124 19.59 -9.71 -7.10
N ALA A 125 19.27 -8.96 -6.06
CA ALA A 125 19.97 -7.76 -5.67
C ALA A 125 20.30 -7.87 -4.18
N ASN A 126 21.53 -7.53 -3.80
CA ASN A 126 21.96 -7.54 -2.41
C ASN A 126 22.96 -6.41 -2.18
N GLY A 127 23.18 -6.10 -0.91
CA GLY A 127 24.15 -5.12 -0.49
C GLY A 127 24.37 -5.16 1.02
N TRP A 128 25.50 -4.60 1.44
CA TRP A 128 25.81 -4.40 2.85
C TRP A 128 25.20 -3.08 3.33
N TRP A 129 24.85 -3.03 4.61
CA TRP A 129 24.50 -1.77 5.26
C TRP A 129 25.75 -0.96 5.55
N THR A 130 25.66 0.35 5.39
CA THR A 130 26.67 1.27 5.91
C THR A 130 26.70 1.24 7.44
N PRO A 131 27.82 1.62 8.07
CA PRO A 131 27.93 1.66 9.53
C PRO A 131 26.88 2.56 10.21
N GLU A 132 26.37 3.57 9.51
CA GLU A 132 25.29 4.43 10.00
C GLU A 132 23.93 3.73 9.94
N GLU A 133 23.65 3.03 8.84
CA GLU A 133 22.40 2.29 8.67
C GLU A 133 22.28 1.15 9.68
N GLN A 134 23.36 0.39 9.93
CA GLN A 134 23.36 -0.74 10.89
C GLN A 134 22.89 -0.37 12.31
N LYS A 135 22.96 0.90 12.69
CA LYS A 135 22.50 1.40 13.99
C LYS A 135 20.98 1.42 14.11
N HIS A 136 20.25 1.34 13.00
CA HIS A 136 18.80 1.43 12.99
C HIS A 136 18.16 0.09 13.40
N HIS A 137 16.93 0.17 13.93
CA HIS A 137 16.16 -1.00 14.32
C HIS A 137 15.83 -1.91 13.12
N ILE A 138 15.67 -3.22 13.35
CA ILE A 138 15.45 -4.20 12.27
C ILE A 138 14.26 -3.85 11.37
N ASN A 139 13.13 -3.42 11.94
CA ASN A 139 11.96 -2.99 11.14
C ASN A 139 12.28 -1.80 10.21
N TYR A 140 13.20 -0.90 10.59
CA TYR A 140 13.65 0.18 9.72
C TYR A 140 14.49 -0.38 8.57
N LEU A 141 15.39 -1.32 8.87
CA LEU A 141 16.21 -2.00 7.87
C LEU A 141 15.37 -2.85 6.89
N GLU A 142 14.29 -3.46 7.34
CA GLU A 142 13.31 -4.15 6.47
C GLU A 142 12.63 -3.17 5.50
N MET A 143 12.23 -1.99 5.98
CA MET A 143 11.66 -0.98 5.09
C MET A 143 12.70 -0.39 4.13
N LEU A 144 13.94 -0.27 4.60
CA LEU A 144 15.06 0.20 3.78
C LEU A 144 15.46 -0.83 2.71
N SER A 145 15.39 -2.13 3.01
CA SER A 145 15.63 -3.19 2.02
C SER A 145 14.58 -3.18 0.91
N VAL A 146 13.30 -2.91 1.24
CA VAL A 146 12.24 -2.66 0.26
C VAL A 146 12.58 -1.45 -0.61
N LEU A 147 13.02 -0.33 -0.01
CA LEU A 147 13.43 0.84 -0.76
C LEU A 147 14.60 0.53 -1.70
N TYR A 148 15.59 -0.24 -1.25
CA TYR A 148 16.75 -0.62 -2.07
C TYR A 148 16.43 -1.62 -3.18
N ALA A 149 15.57 -2.59 -2.90
CA ALA A 149 15.04 -3.52 -3.88
C ALA A 149 14.31 -2.79 -5.01
N LEU A 150 13.49 -1.80 -4.65
CA LEU A 150 12.84 -0.91 -5.60
C LEU A 150 13.89 -0.07 -6.33
N ASN A 151 14.79 0.60 -5.62
CA ASN A 151 15.76 1.54 -6.18
C ASN A 151 16.73 0.91 -7.19
N LYS A 152 17.06 -0.38 -7.05
CA LYS A 152 17.88 -1.10 -8.04
C LYS A 152 17.15 -1.38 -9.35
N LYS A 153 15.84 -1.09 -9.44
CA LYS A 153 15.00 -1.26 -10.63
C LYS A 153 14.05 -0.11 -10.95
N VAL A 154 14.18 1.05 -10.31
CA VAL A 154 13.14 2.08 -10.36
C VAL A 154 13.59 3.38 -11.02
N SER A 155 12.85 3.76 -12.07
CA SER A 155 12.90 5.07 -12.72
C SER A 155 12.37 6.17 -11.79
N PHE A 156 12.76 7.43 -12.03
CA PHE A 156 12.27 8.61 -11.28
C PHE A 156 10.74 8.66 -11.08
N GLY A 157 9.94 8.12 -12.02
CA GLY A 157 8.49 8.15 -11.94
C GLY A 157 7.91 7.50 -10.68
N THR A 158 8.51 6.41 -10.19
CA THR A 158 8.00 5.69 -9.02
C THR A 158 8.27 6.45 -7.71
N PHE A 159 9.38 7.19 -7.61
CA PHE A 159 9.62 8.09 -6.48
C PHE A 159 8.56 9.17 -6.39
N ASN A 160 8.16 9.71 -7.54
CA ASN A 160 7.09 10.69 -7.59
C ASN A 160 5.74 10.07 -7.18
N THR A 161 5.47 8.81 -7.53
CA THR A 161 4.28 8.08 -7.09
C THR A 161 4.26 7.84 -5.58
N TYR A 162 5.37 7.39 -4.97
CA TYR A 162 5.45 7.21 -3.52
C TYR A 162 5.33 8.53 -2.76
N ARG A 163 5.92 9.61 -3.31
CA ARG A 163 5.77 10.96 -2.78
C ARG A 163 4.30 11.39 -2.76
N SER A 164 3.57 11.19 -3.86
CA SER A 164 2.14 11.53 -3.93
C SER A 164 1.29 10.67 -3.00
N ALA A 165 1.60 9.37 -2.87
CA ALA A 165 0.90 8.47 -1.95
C ALA A 165 1.14 8.85 -0.48
N LEU A 166 2.37 9.22 -0.11
CA LEU A 166 2.69 9.70 1.23
C LEU A 166 2.06 11.05 1.54
N ALA A 167 2.03 11.98 0.58
CA ALA A 167 1.35 13.26 0.74
C ALA A 167 -0.15 13.08 1.00
N LEU A 168 -0.79 12.12 0.33
CA LEU A 168 -2.20 11.79 0.54
C LEU A 168 -2.49 11.22 1.94
N ILE A 169 -1.62 10.33 2.45
CA ILE A 169 -1.83 9.68 3.75
C ILE A 169 -1.51 10.61 4.92
N THR A 170 -0.49 11.44 4.79
CA THR A 170 0.00 12.27 5.89
C THR A 170 -0.69 13.62 5.99
N GLY A 171 -1.45 14.02 4.96
CA GLY A 171 -2.10 15.34 4.88
C GLY A 171 -1.11 16.53 4.86
N CYS A 172 0.19 16.25 4.96
CA CYS A 172 1.24 17.25 4.92
C CYS A 172 1.59 17.57 3.48
N GLU A 173 1.78 18.86 3.20
CA GLU A 173 2.47 19.32 2.01
C GLU A 173 3.96 18.98 2.13
N ILE A 174 4.31 17.71 1.92
CA ILE A 174 5.69 17.23 1.73
C ILE A 174 6.41 18.08 0.64
N GLU A 175 5.63 18.72 -0.24
CA GLU A 175 6.05 19.70 -1.25
C GLU A 175 6.65 21.01 -0.71
N ARG A 176 6.25 21.47 0.49
CA ARG A 176 6.80 22.71 1.08
C ARG A 176 8.20 22.54 1.64
N SER A 177 8.64 21.31 1.89
CA SER A 177 9.98 21.07 2.41
C SER A 177 11.04 21.33 1.32
N PRO A 178 11.86 22.38 1.45
CA PRO A 178 12.89 22.71 0.46
C PRO A 178 13.92 21.58 0.31
N ASN A 179 14.18 20.83 1.37
CA ASN A 179 15.10 19.69 1.37
C ASN A 179 14.60 18.53 0.52
N ILE A 180 13.30 18.22 0.61
CA ILE A 180 12.68 17.13 -0.16
C ILE A 180 12.60 17.52 -1.64
N ARG A 181 12.26 18.78 -1.94
CA ARG A 181 12.24 19.29 -3.30
C ARG A 181 13.63 19.27 -3.94
N ARG A 182 14.68 19.65 -3.19
CA ARG A 182 16.07 19.58 -3.65
C ARG A 182 16.49 18.14 -3.90
N TYR A 183 16.24 17.25 -2.94
CA TYR A 183 16.54 15.82 -3.05
C TYR A 183 15.88 15.16 -4.27
N LEU A 184 14.60 15.43 -4.53
CA LEU A 184 13.89 14.88 -5.69
C LEU A 184 14.41 15.46 -7.01
N LYS A 185 14.80 16.74 -7.03
CA LYS A 185 15.43 17.36 -8.21
C LYS A 185 16.78 16.73 -8.51
N ASP A 186 17.54 16.37 -7.48
CA ASP A 186 18.80 15.66 -7.63
C ASP A 186 18.57 14.23 -8.12
N ILE A 187 17.56 13.50 -7.61
CA ILE A 187 17.19 12.17 -8.15
C ILE A 187 16.78 12.26 -9.62
N PHE A 188 16.02 13.29 -10.02
CA PHE A 188 15.64 13.48 -11.43
C PHE A 188 16.86 13.64 -12.34
N ARG A 189 17.87 14.40 -11.88
CA ARG A 189 19.12 14.63 -12.61
C ARG A 189 19.99 13.38 -12.66
N LEU A 190 20.07 12.65 -11.55
CA LEU A 190 20.79 11.38 -11.46
C LEU A 190 20.11 10.27 -12.29
N ARG A 191 18.80 10.36 -12.49
CA ARG A 191 17.97 9.33 -13.13
C ARG A 191 16.92 9.97 -14.03
N PRO A 192 17.30 10.56 -15.17
CA PRO A 192 16.34 11.11 -16.11
C PRO A 192 15.38 9.98 -16.57
N PRO A 193 14.08 10.28 -16.69
CA PRO A 193 13.10 9.29 -17.16
C PRO A 193 13.52 8.78 -18.54
N THR A 194 13.75 7.48 -18.65
CA THR A 194 14.11 6.85 -19.91
C THR A 194 12.88 6.77 -20.81
N ARG A 195 13.13 6.80 -22.13
CA ARG A 195 12.08 6.63 -23.12
C ARG A 195 11.39 5.29 -22.88
N LYS A 196 10.05 5.30 -22.84
CA LYS A 196 9.25 4.10 -22.58
C LYS A 196 9.43 3.02 -23.67
N TYR A 197 9.88 3.42 -24.87
CA TYR A 197 10.12 2.55 -26.01
C TYR A 197 11.58 2.71 -26.48
N GLN A 198 12.25 1.58 -26.73
CA GLN A 198 13.63 1.53 -27.23
C GLN A 198 13.72 1.89 -28.71
N SER A 199 12.67 1.61 -29.47
CA SER A 199 12.52 1.97 -30.88
C SER A 199 11.06 2.38 -31.14
N THR A 200 10.87 3.25 -32.11
CA THR A 200 9.57 3.48 -32.74
C THR A 200 9.47 2.59 -33.97
N TRP A 201 8.27 2.12 -34.29
CA TRP A 201 8.03 1.40 -35.54
C TRP A 201 7.90 2.41 -36.70
N ASP A 202 8.17 1.96 -37.92
CA ASP A 202 8.07 2.80 -39.13
C ASP A 202 6.62 2.81 -39.67
N PRO A 203 5.92 3.96 -39.65
CA PRO A 203 4.57 4.09 -40.20
C PRO A 203 4.45 3.70 -41.67
N GLN A 204 5.54 3.81 -42.45
CA GLN A 204 5.53 3.50 -43.88
C GLN A 204 5.15 2.05 -44.15
N VAL A 205 5.57 1.11 -43.29
CA VAL A 205 5.21 -0.31 -43.43
C VAL A 205 3.70 -0.51 -43.47
N VAL A 206 2.96 0.25 -42.64
CA VAL A 206 1.48 0.18 -42.62
C VAL A 206 0.88 0.91 -43.82
N LEU A 207 1.45 2.04 -44.23
CA LEU A 207 0.99 2.78 -45.41
C LEU A 207 1.14 1.93 -46.69
N THR A 208 2.30 1.28 -46.89
CA THR A 208 2.56 0.37 -48.02
C THR A 208 1.61 -0.84 -48.03
N TYR A 209 1.22 -1.35 -46.85
CA TYR A 209 0.22 -2.42 -46.76
C TYR A 209 -1.20 -1.95 -47.15
N LEU A 210 -1.54 -0.69 -46.88
CA LEU A 210 -2.87 -0.13 -47.16
C LEU A 210 -3.01 0.40 -48.59
N GLU A 211 -1.92 0.73 -49.25
CA GLU A 211 -1.84 1.25 -50.62
C GLU A 211 -2.52 0.36 -51.68
N PRO A 212 -2.27 -0.96 -51.77
CA PRO A 212 -2.89 -1.81 -52.78
C PRO A 212 -4.38 -2.10 -52.53
N LYS A 213 -4.93 -1.71 -51.37
CA LYS A 213 -6.35 -1.92 -51.01
C LYS A 213 -7.25 -0.84 -51.61
N TYR A 214 -6.98 -0.42 -52.84
CA TYR A 214 -7.77 0.51 -53.64
C TYR A 214 -8.28 -0.24 -54.88
N PRO A 215 -9.55 -0.11 -55.29
CA PRO A 215 -10.59 0.80 -54.80
C PRO A 215 -11.30 0.31 -53.53
N ASN A 216 -11.80 1.27 -52.72
CA ASN A 216 -12.47 1.01 -51.44
C ASN A 216 -13.81 0.27 -51.58
N GLU A 217 -14.40 0.29 -52.78
CA GLU A 217 -15.69 -0.34 -53.10
C GLU A 217 -15.66 -1.87 -53.01
N ASN A 218 -14.48 -2.47 -53.18
CA ASN A 218 -14.28 -3.92 -53.14
C ASN A 218 -13.96 -4.44 -51.73
N LEU A 219 -13.91 -3.57 -50.72
CA LEU A 219 -13.57 -3.93 -49.35
C LEU A 219 -14.83 -4.18 -48.53
N SER A 220 -14.79 -5.20 -47.68
CA SER A 220 -15.85 -5.41 -46.70
C SER A 220 -15.92 -4.25 -45.69
N LEU A 221 -17.09 -4.05 -45.08
CA LEU A 221 -17.29 -3.04 -44.04
C LEU A 221 -16.28 -3.16 -42.89
N LEU A 222 -15.88 -4.39 -42.55
CA LEU A 222 -14.88 -4.67 -41.54
C LEU A 222 -13.48 -4.17 -41.97
N GLU A 223 -13.11 -4.37 -43.22
CA GLU A 223 -11.82 -3.94 -43.77
C GLU A 223 -11.74 -2.43 -43.91
N LEU A 224 -12.84 -1.79 -44.32
CA LEU A 224 -12.96 -0.33 -44.33
C LEU A 224 -12.82 0.24 -42.92
N SER A 225 -13.51 -0.33 -41.94
CA SER A 225 -13.44 0.12 -40.55
C SER A 225 -12.01 0.00 -40.00
N LYS A 226 -11.33 -1.12 -40.27
CA LYS A 226 -9.92 -1.31 -39.88
C LYS A 226 -8.98 -0.31 -40.56
N LYS A 227 -9.16 -0.08 -41.86
CA LYS A 227 -8.37 0.90 -42.65
C LYS A 227 -8.55 2.31 -42.07
N THR A 228 -9.78 2.74 -41.80
CA THR A 228 -10.10 4.05 -41.25
C THR A 228 -9.53 4.24 -39.84
N ILE A 229 -9.74 3.30 -38.92
CA ILE A 229 -9.22 3.40 -37.54
C ILE A 229 -7.68 3.41 -37.54
N THR A 230 -7.05 2.63 -38.41
CA THR A 230 -5.58 2.59 -38.52
C THR A 230 -5.02 3.92 -39.00
N LEU A 231 -5.63 4.53 -40.02
CA LEU A 231 -5.24 5.86 -40.52
C LEU A 231 -5.53 6.97 -39.50
N LEU A 232 -6.65 6.89 -38.79
CA LEU A 232 -7.03 7.83 -37.73
C LEU A 232 -6.05 7.76 -36.55
N ALA A 233 -5.64 6.56 -36.15
CA ALA A 233 -4.64 6.34 -35.10
C ALA A 233 -3.26 6.87 -35.51
N LEU A 234 -2.87 6.65 -36.78
CA LEU A 234 -1.62 7.16 -37.34
C LEU A 234 -1.58 8.69 -37.41
N ALA A 235 -2.66 9.33 -37.85
CA ALA A 235 -2.72 10.78 -38.00
C ALA A 235 -2.85 11.51 -36.64
N SER A 236 -3.58 10.95 -35.69
CA SER A 236 -3.85 11.60 -34.39
C SER A 236 -2.81 11.27 -33.31
N GLY A 237 -2.04 10.19 -33.47
CA GLY A 237 -1.13 9.67 -32.44
C GLY A 237 -1.85 9.23 -31.16
N GLN A 238 -3.18 9.10 -31.19
CA GLN A 238 -3.98 8.73 -30.03
C GLN A 238 -3.93 7.21 -29.78
N ARG A 239 -4.16 6.82 -28.53
CA ARG A 239 -4.31 5.40 -28.18
C ARG A 239 -5.63 4.88 -28.75
N LEU A 240 -5.65 3.60 -29.13
CA LEU A 240 -6.84 2.94 -29.64
C LEU A 240 -8.06 3.08 -28.71
N GLN A 241 -7.81 3.11 -27.39
CA GLN A 241 -8.84 3.34 -26.35
C GLN A 241 -9.53 4.70 -26.45
N THR A 242 -8.82 5.72 -26.95
CA THR A 242 -9.36 7.06 -27.16
C THR A 242 -10.28 7.11 -28.38
N LEU A 243 -9.99 6.28 -29.38
CA LEU A 243 -10.78 6.16 -30.62
C LEU A 243 -11.99 5.23 -30.47
N ALA A 244 -12.01 4.40 -29.42
CA ALA A 244 -13.09 3.47 -29.10
C ALA A 244 -14.13 4.04 -28.12
N ARG A 245 -13.96 5.29 -27.70
CA ARG A 245 -14.93 6.07 -26.92
C ARG A 245 -15.79 6.90 -27.85
#